data_AF-A0A2E5C276-F1
#
_entry.id   AF-A0A2E5C276-F1
#
_cell.length_a   1.000
_cell.length_b   1.000
_cell.length_c   1.000
_cell.angle_alpha   90.00
_cell.angle_beta   90.00
_cell.angle_gamma   90.00
#
_symmetry.space_group_name_H-M   'P 1'
#
loop_
_entity.id
_entity.type
_entity.pdbx_description
1 polymer ?
#
loop_
_entity_poly.entity_id
_entity_poly.type
_entity_poly.pdbx_seq_one_letter_code
_entity_poly.pdbx_strand_id
1 'polypeptide(L)'
;MAKWSLVSDLVQLLHVPEATIYRWIKQGDIPCVVRSRKYYFKQSTLFSWAESKHIHIHQNLLAKKSGKKVIKPSKFQLIEALKMGNVFHNVPSASIEILFQEISSRMDLPKTIKVGLTEQLLQRENISSTGIGKGFAIPHPKTPLGEQINHSVVGTFFLQSPYE
;
A
#
# COMPACT_ATOMS: atom_id res chain seq x y z
N MET A 1 -10.57 -6.63 -2.02
CA MET A 1 -11.87 -6.71 -2.73
C MET A 1 -11.99 -5.54 -3.70
N ALA A 2 -12.45 -5.77 -4.94
CA ALA A 2 -12.65 -4.70 -5.91
C ALA A 2 -13.84 -3.83 -5.50
N LYS A 3 -13.62 -2.52 -5.34
CA LYS A 3 -14.66 -1.56 -4.99
C LYS A 3 -15.35 -1.06 -6.26
N TRP A 4 -16.67 -1.20 -6.28
CA TRP A 4 -17.55 -0.81 -7.39
C TRP A 4 -18.44 0.36 -6.97
N SER A 5 -18.69 1.27 -7.90
CA SER A 5 -19.53 2.45 -7.71
C SER A 5 -20.68 2.48 -8.71
N LEU A 6 -21.78 3.14 -8.35
CA LEU A 6 -22.93 3.39 -9.23
C LEU A 6 -22.90 4.84 -9.75
N VAL A 7 -23.79 5.15 -10.70
CA VAL A 7 -23.93 6.51 -11.28
C VAL A 7 -24.11 7.58 -10.19
N SER A 8 -24.94 7.32 -9.17
CA SER A 8 -25.17 8.23 -8.05
C SER A 8 -23.90 8.53 -7.24
N ASP A 9 -22.99 7.57 -7.11
CA ASP A 9 -21.71 7.77 -6.43
C ASP A 9 -20.76 8.61 -7.31
N LEU A 10 -20.82 8.47 -8.63
CA LEU A 10 -20.00 9.24 -9.56
C LEU A 10 -20.41 10.72 -9.64
N VAL A 11 -21.71 11.03 -9.53
CA VAL A 11 -22.19 12.43 -9.46
C VAL A 11 -21.47 13.17 -8.33
N GLN A 12 -21.41 12.53 -7.16
CA GLN A 12 -20.71 13.07 -6.00
C GLN A 12 -19.19 13.08 -6.20
N LEU A 13 -18.62 12.02 -6.75
CA LEU A 13 -17.17 11.86 -6.86
C LEU A 13 -16.54 12.83 -7.87
N LEU A 14 -17.20 13.04 -9.01
CA LEU A 14 -16.73 13.82 -10.15
C LEU A 14 -17.30 15.25 -10.18
N HIS A 15 -18.27 15.57 -9.32
CA HIS A 15 -18.96 16.88 -9.29
C HIS A 15 -19.56 17.28 -10.65
N VAL A 16 -20.12 16.30 -11.36
CA VAL A 16 -20.82 16.53 -12.63
C VAL A 16 -22.27 16.07 -12.52
N PRO A 17 -23.20 16.72 -13.24
CA PRO A 17 -24.59 16.27 -13.31
C PRO A 17 -24.71 14.81 -13.79
N GLU A 18 -25.73 14.11 -13.31
CA GLU A 18 -26.02 12.72 -13.72
C GLU A 18 -26.18 12.58 -15.24
N ALA A 19 -26.78 13.59 -15.89
CA ALA A 19 -26.90 13.66 -17.34
C ALA A 19 -25.53 13.62 -18.06
N THR A 20 -24.50 14.25 -17.48
CA THR A 20 -23.14 14.23 -18.03
C THR A 20 -22.54 12.84 -17.95
N ILE A 21 -22.79 12.10 -16.87
CA ILE A 21 -22.32 10.72 -16.72
C ILE A 21 -23.00 9.82 -17.74
N TYR A 22 -24.32 9.91 -17.88
CA TYR A 22 -25.05 9.13 -18.89
C TYR A 22 -24.62 9.44 -20.31
N ARG A 23 -24.30 10.71 -20.60
CA ARG A 23 -23.75 11.11 -21.89
C ARG A 23 -22.41 10.41 -22.16
N TRP A 24 -21.48 10.44 -21.20
CA TRP A 24 -20.19 9.74 -21.34
C TRP A 24 -20.35 8.23 -21.48
N ILE A 25 -21.31 7.63 -20.79
CA ILE A 25 -21.63 6.20 -20.95
C ILE A 25 -22.07 5.91 -22.39
N LYS A 26 -22.99 6.72 -22.93
CA LYS A 26 -23.48 6.57 -24.31
C LYS A 26 -22.38 6.79 -25.36
N GLN A 27 -21.43 7.68 -25.08
CA GLN A 27 -20.29 7.97 -25.94
C GLN A 27 -19.18 6.90 -25.85
N GLY A 28 -19.25 5.99 -24.88
CA GLY A 28 -18.17 5.03 -24.61
C GLY A 28 -16.93 5.67 -23.97
N ASP A 29 -17.03 6.92 -23.53
CA ASP A 29 -15.90 7.69 -23.00
C ASP A 29 -15.51 7.23 -21.60
N ILE A 30 -16.49 6.91 -20.74
CA ILE A 30 -16.27 6.51 -19.36
C ILE A 30 -16.33 4.97 -19.21
N PRO A 31 -15.30 4.34 -18.60
CA PRO A 31 -15.26 2.89 -18.48
C PRO A 31 -16.29 2.38 -17.47
N CYS A 32 -17.23 1.55 -17.94
CA CYS A 32 -18.25 0.96 -17.09
C CYS A 32 -18.58 -0.49 -17.50
N VAL A 33 -19.20 -1.23 -16.57
CA VAL A 33 -19.75 -2.56 -16.80
C VAL A 33 -21.25 -2.51 -16.55
N VAL A 34 -22.04 -3.07 -17.47
CA VAL A 34 -23.49 -3.15 -17.32
C VAL A 34 -23.86 -4.47 -16.65
N ARG A 35 -24.60 -4.42 -15.54
CA ARG A 35 -25.18 -5.62 -14.89
C ARG A 35 -26.60 -5.30 -14.43
N SER A 36 -27.56 -6.18 -14.69
CA SER A 36 -28.96 -6.01 -14.25
C SER A 36 -29.53 -4.62 -14.54
N ARG A 37 -29.29 -4.08 -15.75
CA ARG A 37 -29.69 -2.74 -16.20
C ARG A 37 -29.13 -1.56 -15.38
N LYS A 38 -28.08 -1.78 -14.60
CA LYS A 38 -27.33 -0.75 -13.88
C LYS A 38 -25.89 -0.66 -14.39
N TYR A 39 -25.33 0.54 -14.30
CA TYR A 39 -23.95 0.82 -14.70
C TYR A 39 -23.04 0.79 -13.47
N TYR A 40 -22.00 -0.02 -13.54
CA TYR A 40 -21.02 -0.23 -12.48
C TYR A 40 -19.65 0.25 -12.91
N PHE A 41 -18.98 0.96 -12.02
CA PHE A 41 -17.67 1.55 -12.28
C PHE A 41 -16.65 0.93 -11.33
N LYS A 42 -15.64 0.27 -11.89
CA LYS A 42 -14.52 -0.25 -11.09
C LYS A 42 -13.64 0.92 -10.69
N GLN A 43 -13.43 1.09 -9.39
CA GLN A 43 -12.81 2.29 -8.86
C GLN A 43 -11.38 2.52 -9.39
N SER A 44 -10.57 1.47 -9.52
CA SER A 44 -9.21 1.59 -10.09
C SER A 44 -9.22 2.13 -11.52
N THR A 45 -10.14 1.62 -12.35
CA THR A 45 -10.27 2.00 -13.77
C THR A 45 -10.83 3.41 -13.91
N LEU A 46 -11.78 3.79 -13.04
CA LEU A 46 -12.34 5.13 -13.01
C LEU A 46 -11.29 6.19 -12.65
N PHE A 47 -10.40 5.90 -11.69
CA PHE A 47 -9.32 6.81 -11.32
C PHE A 47 -8.32 7.01 -12.47
N SER A 48 -7.85 5.94 -13.10
CA SER A 48 -6.94 6.05 -14.25
C SER A 48 -7.57 6.80 -15.43
N TRP A 49 -8.87 6.61 -15.67
CA TRP A 49 -9.61 7.35 -16.68
C TRP A 49 -9.74 8.85 -16.36
N ALA A 50 -10.07 9.20 -15.11
CA ALA A 50 -10.20 10.60 -14.74
C ALA A 50 -8.85 11.33 -14.80
N GLU A 51 -7.76 10.65 -14.42
CA GLU A 51 -6.40 11.17 -14.57
C GLU A 51 -6.06 11.44 -16.05
N SER A 52 -6.37 10.52 -16.96
CA SER A 52 -6.11 10.71 -18.41
C SER A 52 -6.96 11.79 -19.05
N LYS A 53 -8.11 12.14 -18.46
CA LYS A 53 -8.98 13.23 -18.90
C LYS A 53 -8.77 14.54 -18.11
N HIS A 54 -7.79 14.59 -17.22
CA HIS A 54 -7.54 15.72 -16.30
C HIS A 54 -8.79 16.13 -15.49
N ILE A 55 -9.66 15.17 -15.17
CA ILE A 55 -10.86 15.38 -14.34
C ILE A 55 -10.47 15.23 -12.86
N HIS A 56 -10.74 16.27 -12.07
CA HIS A 56 -10.47 16.26 -10.64
C HIS A 56 -11.45 15.33 -9.91
N ILE A 57 -10.94 14.36 -9.15
CA ILE A 57 -11.76 13.51 -8.29
C ILE A 57 -11.69 13.98 -6.84
N HIS A 58 -12.83 14.34 -6.26
CA HIS A 58 -12.95 14.68 -4.84
C HIS A 58 -12.97 13.42 -3.97
N GLN A 59 -11.78 12.91 -3.70
CA GLN A 59 -11.56 11.70 -2.90
C GLN A 59 -12.09 11.79 -1.45
N ASN A 60 -12.44 12.98 -0.94
CA ASN A 60 -12.96 13.17 0.42
C ASN A 60 -14.36 12.55 0.65
N LEU A 61 -15.12 12.25 -0.40
CA LEU A 61 -16.46 11.65 -0.27
C LEU A 61 -16.41 10.11 -0.13
N LEU A 62 -15.29 9.48 -0.48
CA LEU A 62 -15.09 8.03 -0.33
C LEU A 62 -14.82 7.60 1.11
N ALA A 63 -14.45 8.54 1.98
CA ALA A 63 -14.15 8.32 3.39
C ALA A 63 -15.40 8.33 4.29
N LYS A 64 -16.57 8.76 3.79
CA LYS A 64 -17.79 8.90 4.61
C LYS A 64 -18.64 7.63 4.78
N LYS A 65 -18.39 6.56 4.02
CA LYS A 65 -19.17 5.29 4.11
C LYS A 65 -18.46 4.13 4.82
N SER A 66 -17.23 4.33 5.27
CA SER A 66 -16.53 3.36 6.12
C SER A 66 -15.79 4.15 7.18
N GLY A 67 -16.13 3.99 8.45
CA GLY A 67 -15.48 4.62 9.60
C GLY A 67 -14.02 4.25 9.82
N LYS A 68 -13.27 3.92 8.75
CA LYS A 68 -11.82 3.88 8.75
C LYS A 68 -11.35 5.12 8.03
N LYS A 69 -10.57 5.97 8.72
CA LYS A 69 -9.77 7.04 8.10
C LYS A 69 -9.04 6.43 6.91
N VAL A 70 -9.56 6.65 5.70
CA VAL A 70 -8.82 6.35 4.47
C VAL A 70 -7.78 7.46 4.38
N ILE A 71 -6.63 7.22 4.99
CA ILE A 71 -5.42 7.99 4.73
C ILE A 71 -5.19 7.82 3.23
N LYS A 72 -5.44 8.88 2.45
CA LYS A 72 -5.04 8.91 1.05
C LYS A 72 -3.57 8.50 1.00
N PRO A 73 -3.15 7.59 0.12
CA PRO A 73 -1.74 7.38 -0.12
C PRO A 73 -1.16 8.73 -0.54
N SER A 74 -0.37 9.37 0.33
CA SER A 74 0.42 10.52 -0.09
C SER A 74 1.35 10.01 -1.20
N LYS A 75 1.68 10.87 -2.19
CA LYS A 75 2.70 10.54 -3.20
C LYS A 75 4.07 10.18 -2.57
N PHE A 76 4.23 10.34 -1.26
CA PHE A 76 5.47 10.19 -0.50
C PHE A 76 5.40 9.08 0.56
N GLN A 77 4.50 8.09 0.45
CA GLN A 77 4.36 7.02 1.44
C GLN A 77 5.68 6.31 1.78
N LEU A 78 6.55 6.07 0.80
CA LEU A 78 7.85 5.46 1.05
C LEU A 78 8.80 6.40 1.80
N ILE A 79 8.82 7.69 1.44
CA ILE A 79 9.67 8.69 2.12
C ILE A 79 9.26 8.79 3.59
N GLU A 80 7.97 8.84 3.87
CA GLU A 80 7.46 8.89 5.24
C GLU A 80 7.77 7.59 6.00
N ALA A 81 7.63 6.43 5.35
CA ALA A 81 7.99 5.16 5.99
C ALA A 81 9.49 5.04 6.31
N LEU A 82 10.36 5.56 5.43
CA LEU A 82 11.81 5.63 5.66
C LEU A 82 12.17 6.59 6.80
N LYS A 83 11.52 7.76 6.87
CA LYS A 83 11.70 8.70 7.99
C LYS A 83 11.30 8.07 9.32
N MET A 84 10.26 7.22 9.33
CA MET A 84 9.81 6.53 10.54
C MET A 84 10.69 5.34 10.94
N GLY A 85 11.33 4.65 9.99
CA GLY A 85 12.04 3.41 10.26
C GLY A 85 13.50 3.54 10.69
N ASN A 86 14.04 4.77 10.71
CA ASN A 86 15.42 5.08 11.07
C ASN A 86 16.47 4.37 10.19
N VAL A 87 17.73 4.75 10.42
CA VAL A 87 18.90 4.15 9.77
C VAL A 87 19.80 3.56 10.84
N PHE A 88 20.16 2.29 10.66
CA PHE A 88 21.00 1.52 11.57
C PHE A 88 22.31 1.16 10.87
N HIS A 89 23.42 1.35 11.57
CA HIS A 89 24.76 1.01 11.09
C HIS A 89 25.37 -0.10 11.93
N ASN A 90 26.43 -0.72 11.39
CA ASN A 90 27.20 -1.79 12.05
C ASN A 90 26.28 -2.89 12.58
N VAL A 91 25.34 -3.34 11.74
CA VAL A 91 24.39 -4.39 12.10
C VAL A 91 25.10 -5.75 11.96
N PRO A 92 25.17 -6.56 13.04
CA PRO A 92 25.73 -7.90 12.97
C PRO A 92 24.99 -8.77 11.96
N SER A 93 25.74 -9.52 11.17
CA SER A 93 25.23 -10.32 10.06
C SER A 93 25.93 -11.68 9.94
N ALA A 94 26.38 -12.25 11.06
CA ALA A 94 27.10 -13.53 11.07
C ALA A 94 26.23 -14.72 10.61
N SER A 95 24.90 -14.61 10.72
CA SER A 95 23.92 -15.52 10.13
C SER A 95 22.64 -14.75 9.80
N ILE A 96 21.75 -15.33 8.99
CA ILE A 96 20.46 -14.72 8.65
C ILE A 96 19.56 -14.59 9.90
N GLU A 97 19.64 -15.55 10.82
CA GLU A 97 18.92 -15.52 12.10
C GLU A 97 19.38 -14.37 12.97
N ILE A 98 20.70 -14.18 13.09
CA ILE A 98 21.29 -13.05 13.82
C ILE A 98 20.86 -11.73 13.17
N LEU A 99 20.95 -11.63 11.85
CA LEU A 99 20.55 -10.42 11.14
C LEU A 99 19.07 -10.08 11.37
N PHE A 100 18.16 -11.04 11.21
CA PHE A 100 16.73 -10.79 11.39
C PHE A 100 16.34 -10.55 12.85
N GLN A 101 17.07 -11.13 13.80
CA GLN A 101 16.93 -10.81 15.22
C GLN A 101 17.35 -9.36 15.50
N GLU A 102 18.47 -8.91 14.95
CA GLU A 102 18.95 -7.53 15.06
C GLU A 102 18.00 -6.52 14.41
N ILE A 103 17.45 -6.84 13.22
CA ILE A 103 16.43 -6.01 12.56
C ILE A 103 15.22 -5.86 13.48
N SER A 104 14.68 -6.98 13.98
CA SER A 104 13.46 -6.98 14.80
C SER A 104 13.65 -6.28 16.15
N SER A 105 14.83 -6.41 16.76
CA SER A 105 15.12 -5.80 18.06
C SER A 105 15.26 -4.28 17.97
N ARG A 106 15.96 -3.78 16.93
CA ARG A 106 16.31 -2.36 16.76
C ARG A 106 15.18 -1.51 16.21
N MET A 107 14.28 -2.05 15.38
CA MET A 107 13.15 -1.28 14.86
C MET A 107 12.25 -0.74 15.97
N ASP A 108 11.72 0.47 15.82
CA ASP A 108 10.74 1.00 16.77
C ASP A 108 9.33 0.49 16.43
N LEU A 109 9.04 -0.73 16.90
CA LEU A 109 7.76 -1.41 16.69
C LEU A 109 7.14 -1.81 18.03
N PRO A 110 5.79 -1.91 18.11
CA PRO A 110 5.11 -2.47 19.27
C PRO A 110 5.67 -3.85 19.65
N LYS A 111 5.84 -4.11 20.95
CA LYS A 111 6.39 -5.37 21.47
C LYS A 111 5.66 -6.60 20.94
N THR A 112 4.33 -6.52 20.82
CA THR A 112 3.48 -7.61 20.27
C THR A 112 3.87 -8.02 18.86
N ILE A 113 4.37 -7.09 18.06
CA ILE A 113 4.81 -7.33 16.68
C ILE A 113 6.24 -7.86 16.65
N LYS A 114 7.13 -7.28 17.47
CA LYS A 114 8.55 -7.68 17.53
C LYS A 114 8.72 -9.17 17.84
N VAL A 115 7.90 -9.71 18.75
CA VAL A 115 8.01 -11.12 19.22
C VAL A 115 7.90 -12.13 18.07
N GLY A 116 7.18 -11.82 17.00
CA GLY A 116 7.02 -12.72 15.85
C GLY A 116 7.76 -12.29 14.58
N LEU A 117 8.39 -11.11 14.56
CA LEU A 117 8.91 -10.54 13.32
C LEU A 117 10.10 -11.32 12.77
N THR A 118 11.06 -11.71 13.63
CA THR A 118 12.22 -12.53 13.21
C THR A 118 11.79 -13.81 12.52
N GLU A 119 10.88 -14.56 13.15
CA GLU A 119 10.34 -15.81 12.62
C GLU A 119 9.64 -15.60 11.28
N GLN A 120 8.82 -14.55 11.16
CA GLN A 120 8.13 -14.23 9.91
C GLN A 120 9.08 -13.82 8.77
N LEU A 121 10.18 -13.13 9.08
CA LEU A 121 11.21 -12.79 8.11
C LEU A 121 11.95 -14.04 7.65
N LEU A 122 12.35 -14.93 8.58
CA LEU A 122 13.00 -16.21 8.27
C LEU A 122 12.11 -17.08 7.38
N GLN A 123 10.83 -17.21 7.73
CA GLN A 123 9.86 -17.96 6.93
C GLN A 123 9.72 -17.38 5.52
N ARG A 124 9.78 -16.05 5.36
CA ARG A 124 9.75 -15.43 4.02
C ARG A 124 11.03 -15.71 3.24
N GLU A 125 12.20 -15.56 3.85
CA GLU A 125 13.49 -15.76 3.18
C GLU A 125 13.67 -17.21 2.71
N ASN A 126 13.24 -18.18 3.52
CA ASN A 126 13.31 -19.61 3.20
C ASN A 126 12.47 -20.03 1.98
N ILE A 127 11.43 -19.26 1.61
CA ILE A 127 10.64 -19.53 0.40
C ILE A 127 11.45 -19.13 -0.85
N SER A 128 12.12 -17.99 -0.78
CA SER A 128 12.93 -17.42 -1.86
C SER A 128 13.65 -16.19 -1.32
N SER A 129 14.90 -16.01 -1.72
CA SER A 129 15.70 -14.88 -1.23
C SER A 129 15.02 -13.53 -1.46
N THR A 130 15.21 -12.61 -0.51
CA THR A 130 14.80 -11.20 -0.65
C THR A 130 15.92 -10.31 -1.18
N GLY A 131 17.06 -10.89 -1.56
CA GLY A 131 18.14 -10.22 -2.27
C GLY A 131 17.72 -9.75 -3.66
N ILE A 132 17.99 -8.48 -3.97
CA ILE A 132 17.71 -7.89 -5.29
C ILE A 132 18.99 -7.64 -6.10
N GLY A 133 20.13 -8.15 -5.61
CA GLY A 133 21.45 -8.01 -6.22
C GLY A 133 22.20 -6.76 -5.79
N LYS A 134 23.48 -6.69 -6.20
CA LYS A 134 24.40 -5.56 -5.93
C LYS A 134 24.54 -5.22 -4.43
N GLY A 135 24.44 -6.22 -3.55
CA GLY A 135 24.54 -6.02 -2.10
C GLY A 135 23.29 -5.46 -1.44
N PHE A 136 22.13 -5.48 -2.11
CA PHE A 136 20.86 -5.03 -1.55
C PHE A 136 19.89 -6.20 -1.36
N ALA A 137 19.11 -6.12 -0.27
CA ALA A 137 17.98 -6.99 0.02
C ALA A 137 16.80 -6.16 0.54
N ILE A 138 15.58 -6.66 0.37
CA ILE A 138 14.36 -6.06 0.93
C ILE A 138 13.64 -7.11 1.79
N PRO A 139 14.16 -7.43 2.99
CA PRO A 139 13.50 -8.37 3.91
C PRO A 139 12.13 -7.84 4.33
N HIS A 140 11.09 -8.65 4.19
CA HIS A 140 9.72 -8.31 4.58
C HIS A 140 8.95 -9.56 5.01
N PRO A 141 7.98 -9.48 5.93
CA PRO A 141 7.11 -10.61 6.22
C PRO A 141 6.13 -10.85 5.07
N LYS A 142 5.73 -12.11 4.84
CA LYS A 142 4.75 -12.48 3.80
C LYS A 142 3.37 -11.85 4.05
N THR A 143 2.98 -11.77 5.32
CA THR A 143 1.70 -11.20 5.75
C THR A 143 1.97 -9.85 6.41
N PRO A 144 1.23 -8.77 6.05
CA PRO A 144 1.36 -7.49 6.73
C PRO A 144 1.15 -7.61 8.24
N LEU A 145 1.92 -6.84 9.01
CA LEU A 145 1.99 -6.88 10.47
C LEU A 145 0.74 -6.23 11.14
N GLY A 146 -0.43 -6.81 10.91
CA GLY A 146 -1.68 -6.53 11.64
C GLY A 146 -2.21 -5.09 11.59
N GLU A 147 -3.36 -4.86 12.23
CA GLU A 147 -3.95 -3.51 12.37
C GLU A 147 -3.23 -2.65 13.42
N GLN A 148 -2.27 -3.21 14.16
CA GLN A 148 -1.51 -2.53 15.21
C GLN A 148 -0.46 -1.55 14.65
N ILE A 149 -0.12 -1.66 13.36
CA ILE A 149 0.74 -0.70 12.68
C ILE A 149 -0.12 0.38 12.01
N ASN A 150 -0.14 1.56 12.63
CA ASN A 150 -0.92 2.70 12.15
C ASN A 150 -0.29 3.41 10.92
N HIS A 151 0.98 3.15 10.65
CA HIS A 151 1.77 3.77 9.57
C HIS A 151 2.81 2.78 9.04
N SER A 152 3.04 2.74 7.72
CA SER A 152 4.14 1.95 7.15
C SER A 152 5.49 2.40 7.69
N VAL A 153 6.38 1.45 7.96
CA VAL A 153 7.73 1.70 8.49
C VAL A 153 8.74 0.94 7.63
N VAL A 154 9.83 1.59 7.24
CA VAL A 154 10.95 0.98 6.50
C VAL A 154 12.25 1.33 7.22
N GLY A 155 12.85 0.34 7.89
CA GLY A 155 14.18 0.51 8.49
C GLY A 155 15.28 0.25 7.45
N THR A 156 16.33 1.08 7.49
CA THR A 156 17.52 0.89 6.64
C THR A 156 18.66 0.33 7.48
N PHE A 157 19.26 -0.77 7.07
CA PHE A 157 20.27 -1.50 7.86
C PHE A 157 21.55 -1.64 7.04
N PHE A 158 22.61 -0.95 7.47
CA PHE A 158 23.97 -1.13 6.97
C PHE A 158 24.67 -2.19 7.79
N LEU A 159 24.97 -3.31 7.14
CA LEU A 159 25.61 -4.46 7.77
C LEU A 159 27.08 -4.17 8.09
N GLN A 160 27.59 -4.76 9.18
CA GLN A 160 29.00 -4.69 9.52
C GLN A 160 29.88 -5.39 8.47
N SER A 161 29.39 -6.51 7.94
CA SER A 161 29.99 -7.26 6.84
C SER A 161 28.90 -7.71 5.86
N PRO A 162 29.21 -7.85 4.56
CA PRO A 162 28.29 -8.48 3.62
C PRO A 162 27.82 -9.84 4.12
N TYR A 163 26.56 -10.17 3.85
CA TYR A 163 25.99 -11.50 4.06
C TYR A 163 25.70 -12.11 2.68
N GLU A 164 26.06 -13.38 2.51
CA GLU A 164 25.88 -14.14 1.25
C GLU A 164 24.74 -15.15 1.37
#